data_AF-A0A0A0NQW0-F1
#
_entry.id   AF-A0A0A0NQW0-F1
#
_cell.length_a   1.000
_cell.length_b   1.000
_cell.length_c   1.000
_cell.angle_alpha   90.00
_cell.angle_beta   90.00
_cell.angle_gamma   90.00
#
_symmetry.space_group_name_H-M   'P 1'
#
loop_
_entity.id
_entity.type
_entity.pdbx_description
1 polymer ?
#
loop_
_entity_poly.entity_id
_entity_poly.type
_entity_poly.pdbx_seq_one_letter_code
_entity_poly.pdbx_strand_id
1 'polypeptide(L)'
;MAAALGGATVGTAGAAPAGDIVVLAVPYAGAAAVVSEYGDALQGKVIIDVTNPVTSDFQGFVTPEGSSGAQEIAKAAPAGAHVVKAFNTLFSHVLAAGPAEGRPLDVFIAGDDAQAKARVSAFIESLGLRPMDTGELPMARALENVGLLELGLISHSVKHANFSLGVTMLG
;
A
#
# COMPACT_ATOMS: atom_id res chain seq x y z
N MET A 1 5.80 0.88 -12.98
CA MET A 1 5.89 -0.14 -11.92
C MET A 1 5.24 -1.46 -12.35
N ALA A 2 3.93 -1.50 -12.63
CA ALA A 2 3.25 -2.75 -13.05
C ALA A 2 3.89 -3.46 -14.27
N ALA A 3 4.27 -2.73 -15.32
CA ALA A 3 4.96 -3.32 -16.49
C ALA A 3 6.33 -3.93 -16.19
N ALA A 4 6.98 -3.57 -15.07
CA ALA A 4 8.32 -4.04 -14.71
C ALA A 4 8.31 -5.33 -13.86
N LEU A 5 7.14 -5.77 -13.38
CA LEU A 5 7.04 -6.84 -12.39
C LEU A 5 6.84 -8.25 -12.97
N GLY A 6 6.61 -8.40 -14.29
CA GLY A 6 6.32 -9.70 -14.92
C GLY A 6 4.95 -10.27 -14.47
N GLY A 7 4.14 -10.77 -15.40
CA GLY A 7 2.82 -11.35 -15.06
C GLY A 7 1.72 -10.35 -14.61
N ALA A 8 2.03 -9.05 -14.51
CA ALA A 8 1.05 -8.00 -14.29
C ALA A 8 0.60 -7.35 -15.61
N THR A 9 -0.70 -7.16 -15.77
CA THR A 9 -1.25 -6.39 -16.90
C THR A 9 -1.51 -4.95 -16.45
N VAL A 10 -0.95 -3.97 -17.15
CA VAL A 10 -1.29 -2.56 -16.93
C VAL A 10 -2.72 -2.35 -17.44
N GLY A 11 -3.65 -2.00 -16.55
CA GLY A 11 -5.01 -1.65 -16.95
C GLY A 11 -5.06 -0.34 -17.74
N THR A 12 -6.02 -0.23 -18.64
CA THR A 12 -6.39 1.06 -19.24
C THR A 12 -7.49 1.69 -18.40
N ALA A 13 -7.39 2.98 -18.10
CA ALA A 13 -8.45 3.68 -17.35
C ALA A 13 -9.79 3.51 -18.07
N GLY A 14 -10.84 3.15 -17.32
CA GLY A 14 -12.18 2.86 -17.85
C GLY A 14 -12.39 1.43 -18.33
N ALA A 15 -11.36 0.57 -18.36
CA ALA A 15 -11.50 -0.85 -18.65
C ALA A 15 -11.58 -1.65 -17.34
N ALA A 16 -12.56 -2.55 -17.23
CA ALA A 16 -12.73 -3.41 -16.06
C ALA A 16 -11.43 -4.18 -15.74
N PRO A 17 -10.96 -4.18 -14.49
CA PRO A 17 -9.74 -4.88 -14.12
C PRO A 17 -9.89 -6.39 -14.35
N ALA A 18 -9.05 -6.96 -15.22
CA ALA A 18 -9.10 -8.39 -15.52
C ALA A 18 -8.59 -9.26 -14.36
N GLY A 19 -7.59 -8.79 -13.61
CA GLY A 19 -6.99 -9.54 -12.52
C GLY A 19 -7.85 -9.61 -11.26
N ASP A 20 -7.61 -10.62 -10.44
CA ASP A 20 -8.30 -10.79 -9.15
C ASP A 20 -7.69 -9.89 -8.04
N ILE A 21 -6.49 -9.36 -8.27
CA ILE A 21 -5.83 -8.36 -7.44
C ILE A 21 -5.72 -7.06 -8.25
N VAL A 22 -6.17 -5.96 -7.69
CA VAL A 22 -6.14 -4.62 -8.28
C VAL A 22 -5.29 -3.71 -7.39
N VAL A 23 -4.16 -3.22 -7.92
CA VAL A 23 -3.32 -2.27 -7.21
C VAL A 23 -3.82 -0.85 -7.49
N LEU A 24 -4.29 -0.15 -6.46
CA LEU A 24 -4.84 1.20 -6.58
C LEU A 24 -3.71 2.24 -6.59
N ALA A 25 -2.98 2.29 -7.70
CA ALA A 25 -1.81 3.17 -7.89
C ALA A 25 -2.19 4.58 -8.39
N VAL A 26 -3.12 5.24 -7.69
CA VAL A 26 -3.55 6.63 -7.96
C VAL A 26 -3.29 7.51 -6.74
N PRO A 27 -3.21 8.85 -6.87
CA PRO A 27 -3.15 9.74 -5.71
C PRO A 27 -4.37 9.55 -4.81
N TYR A 28 -4.18 9.66 -3.49
CA TYR A 28 -5.25 9.47 -2.50
C TYR A 28 -6.51 10.30 -2.80
N ALA A 29 -6.33 11.56 -3.24
CA ALA A 29 -7.43 12.47 -3.55
C ALA A 29 -8.45 11.91 -4.56
N GLY A 30 -8.05 10.98 -5.44
CA GLY A 30 -8.94 10.31 -6.41
C GLY A 30 -9.25 8.85 -6.07
N ALA A 31 -8.64 8.28 -5.03
CA ALA A 31 -8.67 6.83 -4.78
C ALA A 31 -10.08 6.29 -4.54
N ALA A 32 -10.84 6.91 -3.63
CA ALA A 32 -12.21 6.50 -3.34
C ALA A 32 -13.14 6.68 -4.55
N ALA A 33 -12.99 7.78 -5.29
CA ALA A 33 -13.79 8.04 -6.49
C ALA A 33 -13.53 6.98 -7.58
N VAL A 34 -12.27 6.60 -7.80
CA VAL A 34 -11.89 5.53 -8.73
C VAL A 34 -12.52 4.20 -8.29
N VAL A 35 -12.46 3.85 -7.01
CA VAL A 35 -13.08 2.61 -6.51
C VAL A 35 -14.60 2.62 -6.73
N SER A 36 -15.28 3.74 -6.45
CA SER A 36 -16.71 3.87 -6.73
C SER A 36 -17.05 3.81 -8.22
N GLU A 37 -16.22 4.39 -9.09
CA GLU A 37 -16.42 4.39 -10.54
C GLU A 37 -16.37 2.97 -11.12
N TYR A 38 -15.43 2.14 -10.68
CA TYR A 38 -15.36 0.75 -11.13
C TYR A 38 -16.48 -0.12 -10.55
N GLY A 39 -17.03 0.23 -9.37
CA GLY A 39 -18.21 -0.40 -8.79
C GLY A 39 -18.15 -1.94 -8.83
N ASP A 40 -19.21 -2.58 -9.32
CA ASP A 40 -19.35 -4.04 -9.40
C ASP A 40 -18.21 -4.76 -10.15
N ALA A 41 -17.45 -4.06 -11.00
CA ALA A 41 -16.26 -4.65 -11.63
C ALA A 41 -15.17 -5.02 -10.62
N LEU A 42 -15.25 -4.53 -9.38
CA LEU A 42 -14.36 -4.87 -8.27
C LEU A 42 -14.92 -5.96 -7.34
N GLN A 43 -16.14 -6.44 -7.55
CA GLN A 43 -16.75 -7.47 -6.70
C GLN A 43 -15.89 -8.75 -6.66
N GLY A 44 -15.63 -9.26 -5.45
CA GLY A 44 -14.79 -10.45 -5.23
C GLY A 44 -13.29 -10.22 -5.40
N LYS A 45 -12.87 -9.01 -5.82
CA LYS A 45 -11.45 -8.68 -6.03
C LYS A 45 -10.81 -8.19 -4.73
N VAL A 46 -9.49 -8.34 -4.68
CA VAL A 46 -8.67 -7.71 -3.64
C VAL A 46 -8.15 -6.38 -4.19
N ILE A 47 -8.40 -5.30 -3.48
CA ILE A 47 -7.93 -3.96 -3.80
C ILE A 47 -6.73 -3.68 -2.87
N ILE A 48 -5.54 -3.54 -3.44
CA ILE A 48 -4.35 -3.13 -2.70
C ILE A 48 -4.28 -1.61 -2.69
N ASP A 49 -4.49 -1.01 -1.53
CA ASP A 49 -4.26 0.42 -1.29
C ASP A 49 -2.77 0.67 -0.99
N VAL A 50 -2.13 1.47 -1.85
CA VAL A 50 -0.72 1.89 -1.75
C VAL A 50 -0.58 3.37 -1.40
N THR A 51 -1.67 4.07 -1.11
CA THR A 51 -1.68 5.52 -0.95
C THR A 51 -1.05 5.99 0.37
N ASN A 52 -0.59 7.23 0.42
CA ASN A 52 -0.25 7.93 1.67
C ASN A 52 -1.10 9.21 1.72
N PRO A 53 -2.16 9.28 2.55
CA PRO A 53 -3.13 10.39 2.55
C PRO A 53 -2.63 11.58 3.37
N VAL A 54 -1.44 12.08 3.05
CA VAL A 54 -0.76 13.14 3.80
C VAL A 54 -1.09 14.53 3.25
N THR A 55 -0.97 15.54 4.09
CA THR A 55 -1.02 16.95 3.67
C THR A 55 0.19 17.30 2.81
N SER A 56 0.07 18.34 1.97
CA SER A 56 1.13 18.75 1.04
C SER A 56 2.41 19.24 1.73
N ASP A 57 2.32 19.63 3.00
CA ASP A 57 3.43 20.03 3.84
C ASP A 57 3.99 18.88 4.70
N PHE A 58 3.45 17.67 4.57
CA PHE A 58 3.84 16.47 5.33
C PHE A 58 3.79 16.65 6.85
N GLN A 59 2.83 17.43 7.35
CA GLN A 59 2.62 17.64 8.79
C GLN A 59 1.40 16.89 9.35
N GLY A 60 0.60 16.24 8.50
CA GLY A 60 -0.56 15.50 8.94
C GLY A 60 -1.24 14.72 7.82
N PHE A 61 -2.51 14.40 8.04
CA PHE A 61 -3.34 13.60 7.14
C PHE A 61 -4.54 14.39 6.63
N VAL A 62 -5.00 14.04 5.43
CA VAL A 62 -6.23 14.58 4.82
C VAL A 62 -7.45 13.68 5.08
N THR A 63 -7.28 12.59 5.85
CA THR A 63 -8.36 11.68 6.26
C THR A 63 -9.11 12.22 7.49
N PRO A 64 -10.37 11.78 7.71
CA PRO A 64 -11.07 12.05 8.96
C PRO A 64 -10.31 11.58 10.19
N GLU A 65 -10.50 12.28 11.32
CA GLU A 65 -9.90 11.89 12.59
C GLU A 65 -10.30 10.46 12.98
N GLY A 66 -9.32 9.68 13.44
CA GLY A 66 -9.53 8.29 13.84
C GLY A 66 -9.65 7.29 12.68
N SER A 67 -9.57 7.74 11.43
CA SER A 67 -9.60 6.89 10.23
C SER A 67 -8.23 6.80 9.54
N SER A 68 -8.19 6.11 8.41
CA SER A 68 -7.06 5.96 7.48
C SER A 68 -7.55 6.02 6.04
N GLY A 69 -6.64 6.24 5.10
CA GLY A 69 -6.96 6.27 3.68
C GLY A 69 -7.58 4.95 3.21
N ALA A 70 -7.01 3.82 3.64
CA ALA A 70 -7.54 2.49 3.33
C ALA A 70 -8.96 2.27 3.87
N GLN A 71 -9.27 2.76 5.08
CA GLN A 71 -10.63 2.67 5.64
C GLN A 71 -11.62 3.52 4.84
N GLU A 72 -11.25 4.72 4.39
CA GLU A 72 -12.12 5.53 3.52
C GLU A 72 -12.32 4.90 2.14
N ILE A 73 -11.27 4.29 1.57
CA ILE A 73 -11.35 3.53 0.33
C ILE A 73 -12.27 2.30 0.49
N ALA A 74 -12.19 1.59 1.62
CA ALA A 74 -13.05 0.45 1.90
C ALA A 74 -14.53 0.81 1.97
N LYS A 75 -14.89 2.01 2.48
CA LYS A 75 -16.27 2.51 2.46
C LYS A 75 -16.82 2.72 1.04
N ALA A 76 -15.94 3.02 0.09
CA ALA A 76 -16.30 3.24 -1.31
C ALA A 76 -16.34 1.94 -2.14
N ALA A 77 -15.79 0.84 -1.60
CA ALA A 77 -15.70 -0.44 -2.29
C ALA A 77 -17.06 -1.16 -2.35
N PRO A 78 -17.36 -1.87 -3.46
CA PRO A 78 -18.60 -2.63 -3.55
C PRO A 78 -18.59 -3.81 -2.57
N ALA A 79 -19.78 -4.33 -2.25
CA ALA A 79 -19.91 -5.50 -1.40
C ALA A 79 -19.13 -6.70 -1.97
N GLY A 80 -18.34 -7.36 -1.11
CA GLY A 80 -17.51 -8.49 -1.49
C GLY A 80 -16.17 -8.12 -2.15
N ALA A 81 -15.85 -6.84 -2.34
CA ALA A 81 -14.47 -6.43 -2.56
C ALA A 81 -13.73 -6.34 -1.22
N HIS A 82 -12.42 -6.62 -1.23
CA HIS A 82 -11.60 -6.65 -0.02
C HIS A 82 -10.43 -5.67 -0.14
N VAL A 83 -10.37 -4.67 0.73
CA VAL A 83 -9.26 -3.71 0.76
C VAL A 83 -8.14 -4.22 1.66
N VAL A 84 -6.90 -4.14 1.16
CA VAL A 84 -5.68 -4.45 1.90
C VAL A 84 -4.71 -3.28 1.74
N LYS A 85 -4.23 -2.71 2.84
CA LYS A 85 -3.12 -1.75 2.83
C LYS A 85 -1.82 -2.49 2.60
N ALA A 86 -1.03 -2.09 1.61
CA ALA A 86 0.32 -2.62 1.41
C ALA A 86 1.19 -1.65 0.60
N PHE A 87 2.51 -1.87 0.58
CA PHE A 87 3.51 -1.15 -0.24
C PHE A 87 3.64 0.36 0.02
N ASN A 88 2.85 0.98 0.90
CA ASN A 88 2.86 2.43 1.10
C ASN A 88 4.20 2.97 1.65
N THR A 89 4.98 2.11 2.31
CA THR A 89 6.32 2.38 2.87
C THR A 89 7.48 2.02 1.92
N LEU A 90 7.18 1.52 0.72
CA LEU A 90 8.19 1.14 -0.27
C LEU A 90 8.08 2.06 -1.48
N PHE A 91 8.88 3.14 -1.47
CA PHE A 91 8.94 4.04 -2.62
C PHE A 91 9.37 3.31 -3.89
N SER A 92 8.87 3.77 -5.03
CA SER A 92 9.05 3.13 -6.34
C SER A 92 10.53 2.89 -6.71
N HIS A 93 11.44 3.76 -6.28
CA HIS A 93 12.87 3.60 -6.51
C HIS A 93 13.51 2.51 -5.63
N VAL A 94 13.00 2.28 -4.42
CA VAL A 94 13.44 1.18 -3.54
C VAL A 94 12.97 -0.15 -4.11
N LEU A 95 11.71 -0.23 -4.55
CA LEU A 95 11.18 -1.42 -5.24
C LEU A 95 11.97 -1.73 -6.52
N ALA A 96 12.40 -0.71 -7.27
CA ALA A 96 13.21 -0.89 -8.47
C ALA A 96 14.66 -1.30 -8.18
N ALA A 97 15.23 -0.87 -7.06
CA ALA A 97 16.57 -1.28 -6.62
C ALA A 97 16.62 -2.75 -6.17
N GLY A 98 15.48 -3.27 -5.68
CA GLY A 98 15.34 -4.65 -5.26
C GLY A 98 16.04 -4.96 -3.92
N PRO A 99 16.12 -6.24 -3.54
CA PRO A 99 16.78 -6.69 -2.31
C PRO A 99 18.20 -6.16 -2.18
N ALA A 100 18.56 -5.65 -1.00
CA ALA A 100 19.92 -5.24 -0.67
C ALA A 100 20.58 -6.28 0.24
N GLU A 101 21.87 -6.58 -0.01
CA GLU A 101 22.68 -7.45 0.85
C GLU A 101 22.05 -8.85 1.12
N GLY A 102 21.30 -9.38 0.15
CA GLY A 102 20.65 -10.68 0.27
C GLY A 102 19.43 -10.71 1.20
N ARG A 103 18.93 -9.56 1.66
CA ARG A 103 17.71 -9.45 2.46
C ARG A 103 16.54 -8.97 1.59
N PRO A 104 15.41 -9.71 1.55
CA PRO A 104 14.21 -9.25 0.85
C PRO A 104 13.67 -7.98 1.53
N LEU A 105 13.03 -7.12 0.75
CA LEU A 105 12.34 -5.94 1.31
C LEU A 105 11.06 -6.39 2.01
N ASP A 106 10.78 -5.77 3.15
CA ASP A 106 9.58 -6.04 3.95
C ASP A 106 8.39 -5.23 3.42
N VAL A 107 7.28 -5.91 3.19
CA VAL A 107 6.00 -5.29 2.82
C VAL A 107 5.02 -5.51 3.96
N PHE A 108 4.73 -4.45 4.71
CA PHE A 108 3.69 -4.50 5.73
C PHE A 108 2.31 -4.59 5.07
N ILE A 109 1.45 -5.45 5.62
CA ILE A 109 0.07 -5.62 5.16
C ILE A 109 -0.92 -5.45 6.31
N ALA A 110 -2.07 -4.84 6.04
CA ALA A 110 -3.21 -4.75 6.96
C ALA A 110 -4.52 -4.90 6.20
N GLY A 111 -5.46 -5.69 6.72
CA GLY A 111 -6.76 -5.94 6.10
C GLY A 111 -7.64 -6.90 6.90
N ASP A 112 -8.95 -6.75 6.77
CA ASP A 112 -9.93 -7.47 7.59
C ASP A 112 -10.18 -8.92 7.12
N ASP A 113 -10.00 -9.19 5.82
CA ASP A 113 -10.23 -10.52 5.26
C ASP A 113 -8.94 -11.33 5.18
N ALA A 114 -8.92 -12.49 5.84
CA ALA A 114 -7.75 -13.35 5.93
C ALA A 114 -7.36 -13.96 4.57
N GLN A 115 -8.33 -14.27 3.70
CA GLN A 115 -8.03 -14.82 2.37
C GLN A 115 -7.46 -13.76 1.44
N ALA A 116 -7.98 -12.53 1.51
CA ALA A 116 -7.45 -11.38 0.79
C ALA A 116 -6.00 -11.11 1.22
N LYS A 117 -5.71 -11.09 2.52
CA LYS A 117 -4.33 -10.97 3.02
C LYS A 117 -3.43 -12.11 2.53
N ALA A 118 -3.89 -13.36 2.58
CA ALA A 118 -3.11 -14.49 2.07
C ALA A 118 -2.78 -14.37 0.57
N ARG A 119 -3.74 -13.92 -0.24
CA ARG A 119 -3.53 -13.66 -1.68
C ARG A 119 -2.54 -12.52 -1.92
N VAL A 120 -2.60 -11.45 -1.13
CA VAL A 120 -1.64 -10.35 -1.18
C VAL A 120 -0.25 -10.80 -0.74
N SER A 121 -0.14 -11.62 0.31
CA SER A 121 1.13 -12.21 0.75
C SER A 121 1.77 -13.06 -0.34
N ALA A 122 1.01 -13.96 -0.97
CA ALA A 122 1.51 -14.77 -2.07
C ALA A 122 1.95 -13.91 -3.27
N PHE A 123 1.21 -12.84 -3.57
CA PHE A 123 1.63 -11.86 -4.58
C PHE A 123 2.95 -11.19 -4.20
N ILE A 124 3.10 -10.70 -2.96
CA ILE A 124 4.34 -10.09 -2.44
C ILE A 124 5.53 -11.08 -2.55
N GLU A 125 5.34 -12.33 -2.14
CA GLU A 125 6.36 -13.39 -2.23
C GLU A 125 6.77 -13.67 -3.69
N SER A 126 5.81 -13.65 -4.61
CA SER A 126 6.09 -13.82 -6.05
C SER A 126 6.98 -12.71 -6.62
N LEU A 127 7.04 -11.55 -5.96
CA LEU A 127 7.93 -10.43 -6.30
C LEU A 127 9.31 -10.56 -5.63
N GLY A 128 9.58 -11.63 -4.87
CA GLY A 128 10.81 -11.82 -4.10
C GLY A 128 10.88 -10.94 -2.85
N LEU A 129 9.74 -10.46 -2.36
CA LEU A 129 9.62 -9.60 -1.18
C LEU A 129 9.05 -10.41 0.01
N ARG A 130 9.18 -9.88 1.23
CA ARG A 130 8.70 -10.55 2.45
C ARG A 130 7.42 -9.88 2.98
N PRO A 131 6.26 -10.53 2.92
CA PRO A 131 5.04 -9.98 3.50
C PRO A 131 5.08 -10.03 5.03
N MET A 132 4.58 -8.98 5.67
CA MET A 132 4.49 -8.86 7.12
C MET A 132 3.08 -8.42 7.53
N ASP A 133 2.28 -9.38 8.03
CA ASP A 133 0.92 -9.09 8.50
C ASP A 133 0.95 -8.31 9.81
N THR A 134 0.36 -7.12 9.78
CA THR A 134 0.25 -6.21 10.92
C THR A 134 -1.12 -6.25 11.59
N GLY A 135 -2.07 -7.02 11.05
CA GLY A 135 -3.40 -7.22 11.62
C GLY A 135 -4.52 -6.79 10.68
N GLU A 136 -5.59 -6.29 11.28
CA GLU A 136 -6.82 -5.85 10.60
C GLU A 136 -6.65 -4.47 9.96
N LEU A 137 -7.62 -4.04 9.14
CA LEU A 137 -7.56 -2.79 8.38
C LEU A 137 -7.32 -1.53 9.22
N PRO A 138 -7.74 -1.41 10.50
CA PRO A 138 -7.38 -0.27 11.35
C PRO A 138 -5.86 -0.03 11.48
N MET A 139 -5.03 -1.07 11.32
CA MET A 139 -3.57 -0.93 11.32
C MET A 139 -3.03 -0.17 10.12
N ALA A 140 -3.83 0.04 9.07
CA ALA A 140 -3.48 0.93 7.97
C ALA A 140 -3.11 2.34 8.46
N ARG A 141 -3.74 2.83 9.53
CA ARG A 141 -3.37 4.12 10.15
C ARG A 141 -1.92 4.12 10.63
N ALA A 142 -1.46 3.05 11.26
CA ALA A 142 -0.08 2.95 11.71
C ALA A 142 0.89 2.93 10.52
N LEU A 143 0.55 2.17 9.46
CA LEU A 143 1.35 2.11 8.24
C LEU A 143 1.44 3.46 7.52
N GLU A 144 0.35 4.22 7.47
CA GLU A 144 0.33 5.59 6.92
C GLU A 144 1.15 6.56 7.77
N ASN A 145 1.20 6.38 9.09
CA ASN A 145 2.10 7.15 9.98
C ASN A 145 3.57 6.83 9.73
N VAL A 146 3.92 5.57 9.43
CA VAL A 146 5.28 5.22 8.99
C VAL A 146 5.61 5.92 7.66
N GLY A 147 4.68 5.92 6.70
CA GLY A 147 4.85 6.66 5.44
C GLY A 147 5.04 8.17 5.65
N LEU A 148 4.31 8.78 6.59
CA LEU A 148 4.50 10.18 6.97
C LEU A 148 5.88 10.43 7.59
N LEU A 149 6.33 9.55 8.49
CA LEU A 149 7.67 9.60 9.08
C LEU A 149 8.77 9.53 8.01
N GLU A 150 8.65 8.59 7.08
CA GLU A 150 9.55 8.44 5.93
C GLU A 150 9.65 9.73 5.10
N LEU A 151 8.51 10.32 4.75
CA LEU A 151 8.45 11.58 3.99
C LEU A 151 9.11 12.73 4.76
N GLY A 152 8.89 12.83 6.07
CA GLY A 152 9.54 13.82 6.93
C GLY A 152 11.06 13.63 6.98
N LEU A 153 11.54 12.40 7.15
CA LEU A 153 12.96 12.07 7.16
C LEU A 153 13.64 12.40 5.83
N ILE A 154 12.99 12.07 4.70
CA ILE A 154 13.48 12.41 3.36
C ILE A 154 13.51 13.93 3.17
N SER A 155 12.45 14.64 3.59
CA SER A 155 12.33 16.08 3.37
C SER A 155 13.32 16.90 4.20
N HIS A 156 13.66 16.45 5.42
CA HIS A 156 14.42 17.26 6.38
C HIS A 156 15.81 16.73 6.74
N SER A 157 16.06 15.43 6.66
CA SER A 157 17.26 14.83 7.25
C SER A 157 18.07 14.02 6.25
N VAL A 158 17.61 12.82 5.92
CA VAL A 158 18.42 11.82 5.19
C VAL A 158 18.38 12.02 3.68
N LYS A 159 17.37 12.71 3.13
CA LYS A 159 17.23 13.01 1.70
C LYS A 159 17.22 11.78 0.77
N HIS A 160 17.07 10.58 1.34
CA HIS A 160 17.00 9.30 0.65
C HIS A 160 16.19 8.29 1.48
N ALA A 161 15.69 7.23 0.85
CA ALA A 161 14.92 6.18 1.54
C ALA A 161 15.79 5.13 2.27
N ASN A 162 17.12 5.23 2.22
CA ASN A 162 18.01 4.29 2.90
C ASN A 162 18.19 4.63 4.39
N PHE A 163 17.26 4.21 5.23
CA PHE A 163 17.40 4.33 6.68
C PHE A 163 16.74 3.15 7.39
N SER A 164 17.06 2.96 8.67
CA SER A 164 16.48 1.90 9.49
C SER A 164 16.00 2.44 10.82
N LEU A 165 14.83 1.97 11.29
CA LEU A 165 14.41 2.12 12.68
C LEU A 165 15.09 1.00 13.49
N GLY A 166 16.21 1.33 14.14
CA GLY A 166 17.00 0.38 14.92
C GLY A 166 17.12 0.78 16.38
N VAL A 167 17.17 -0.20 17.27
CA VAL A 167 17.61 -0.02 18.66
C VAL A 167 19.02 -0.58 18.75
N THR A 168 19.98 0.30 19.06
CA THR A 168 21.35 -0.14 19.33
C THR A 168 21.43 -0.58 20.79
N MET A 169 21.65 -1.88 21.02
CA MET A 169 21.99 -2.37 22.34
C MET A 169 23.44 -1.96 22.64
N LEU A 170 23.61 -1.02 23.57
CA LEU A 170 24.93 -0.69 24.12
C LEU A 170 25.25 -1.77 25.16
N GLY A 171 26.27 -2.59 24.88
CA GLY A 171 26.86 -3.52 25.84
C GLY A 171 27.70 -2.80 26.88
#